data_AF-A0A2P2M2P1-F1
#
_entry.id   AF-A0A2P2M2P1-F1
#
_cell.length_a   1.000
_cell.length_b   1.000
_cell.length_c   1.000
_cell.angle_alpha   90.00
_cell.angle_beta   90.00
_cell.angle_gamma   90.00
#
_symmetry.space_group_name_H-M   'P 1'
#
loop_
_entity.id
_entity.type
_entity.pdbx_description
1 polymer ?
#
loop_
_entity_poly.entity_id
_entity_poly.type
_entity_poly.pdbx_seq_one_letter_code
_entity_poly.pdbx_strand_id
1 'polypeptide(L)'
;MKARKSTNDSNENLKEIEEKCSQLQQSVQSLEEKLSNLEDENHVLRQKALSASPKGSRTSIVRTFSEKYSGVLALADSERKPVFESPTPSKLIAPFSHGLSESRRSKLTAERHHISSVENYEFLARCIKEDFGFIDGKPLAACIIYRCLLHWHAFDSERTAIFDCIIEGINEVLKDGDENSTLPYWLSNASALLCLLQRNLRLNGFLTTNSQRSISSGLHGRVIHGVKSPFRFIGFEDGLSHMEARYPAILFKQQLTACVEKIFGLIRDNLKKELSPLLNSCIQAPKAGRHSGKSSRSPGGISQQAHSSQWESIITFLDSLLGHLRKNLVPSFFIRKLITQVFSFINISLFNSLLLRRECCTFSNGEYVKSGLAELEKWIVAATEEYAGTSWHELNYIRQAVGFLVIHQKRKKSLEEIMQDLCPALTVRQIYRISTMYWDDKYGTQSVSNEVVARMREILNKDNQNLTSNSFLLDDDLSIPFSTEDIDMAIPMIDPSNIAIPECLKDNPCAQFLVQLQK
;
A
#
# COMPACT_ATOMS: atom_id res chain seq x y z
N MET A 1 -37.97 -14.45 -51.35
CA MET A 1 -38.58 -13.48 -50.40
C MET A 1 -37.97 -13.51 -49.00
N LYS A 2 -37.57 -14.66 -48.42
CA LYS A 2 -36.97 -14.75 -47.07
C LYS A 2 -35.66 -13.97 -46.88
N ALA A 3 -34.75 -14.01 -47.85
CA ALA A 3 -33.45 -13.31 -47.75
C ALA A 3 -33.60 -11.78 -47.69
N ARG A 4 -34.50 -11.19 -48.50
CA ARG A 4 -34.76 -9.74 -48.49
C ARG A 4 -35.37 -9.25 -47.17
N LYS A 5 -36.13 -10.09 -46.48
CA LYS A 5 -36.72 -9.75 -45.17
C LYS A 5 -35.66 -9.71 -44.07
N SER A 6 -34.77 -10.71 -44.03
CA SER A 6 -33.64 -10.75 -43.10
C SER A 6 -32.65 -9.60 -43.26
N THR A 7 -32.40 -9.13 -44.49
CA THR A 7 -31.56 -7.96 -44.76
C THR A 7 -32.22 -6.66 -44.29
N ASN A 8 -33.55 -6.55 -44.39
CA ASN A 8 -34.28 -5.39 -43.88
C ASN A 8 -34.26 -5.34 -42.34
N ASP A 9 -34.51 -6.47 -41.68
CA ASP A 9 -34.50 -6.55 -40.21
C ASP A 9 -33.10 -6.22 -39.64
N SER A 10 -32.03 -6.61 -40.36
CA SER A 10 -30.65 -6.28 -39.97
C SER A 10 -30.32 -4.80 -40.14
N ASN A 11 -30.88 -4.15 -41.18
CA ASN A 11 -30.71 -2.71 -41.41
C ASN A 11 -31.51 -1.86 -40.42
N GLU A 12 -32.68 -2.32 -39.98
CA GLU A 12 -33.45 -1.65 -38.92
C GLU A 12 -32.73 -1.73 -37.57
N ASN A 13 -32.18 -2.90 -37.20
CA ASN A 13 -31.35 -3.03 -36.00
C ASN A 13 -30.10 -2.14 -36.03
N LEU A 14 -29.44 -2.01 -37.19
CA LEU A 14 -28.28 -1.13 -37.34
C LEU A 14 -28.65 0.34 -37.11
N LYS A 15 -29.80 0.79 -37.61
CA LYS A 15 -30.29 2.15 -37.36
C LYS A 15 -30.63 2.39 -35.89
N GLU A 16 -31.23 1.40 -35.21
CA GLU A 16 -31.53 1.51 -33.78
C GLU A 16 -30.25 1.58 -32.93
N ILE A 17 -29.20 0.85 -33.32
CA ILE A 17 -27.89 0.91 -32.66
C ILE A 17 -27.22 2.27 -32.92
N GLU A 18 -27.32 2.81 -34.14
CA GLU A 18 -26.75 4.12 -34.51
C GLU A 18 -27.44 5.26 -33.75
N GLU A 19 -28.76 5.20 -33.57
CA GLU A 19 -29.52 6.14 -32.73
C GLU A 19 -29.10 6.04 -31.25
N LYS A 20 -28.96 4.82 -30.71
CA LYS A 20 -28.48 4.62 -29.33
C LYS A 20 -27.06 5.13 -29.12
N CYS A 21 -26.16 4.90 -30.08
CA CYS A 21 -24.79 5.44 -30.03
C CYS A 21 -24.80 6.97 -30.04
N SER A 22 -25.63 7.59 -30.88
CA SER A 22 -25.78 9.05 -30.94
C SER A 22 -26.32 9.62 -29.62
N GLN A 23 -27.29 8.94 -29.01
CA GLN A 23 -27.86 9.33 -27.71
C GLN A 23 -26.85 9.17 -26.56
N LEU A 24 -26.04 8.10 -26.60
CA LEU A 24 -24.97 7.89 -25.63
C LEU A 24 -23.89 8.99 -25.75
N GLN A 25 -23.52 9.35 -26.98
CA GLN A 25 -22.52 10.39 -27.25
C GLN A 25 -22.99 11.76 -26.74
N GLN A 26 -24.26 12.11 -26.93
CA GLN A 26 -24.86 13.31 -26.35
C GLN A 26 -24.88 13.28 -24.80
N SER A 27 -25.16 12.11 -24.22
CA SER A 27 -25.13 11.94 -22.75
C SER A 27 -23.72 12.10 -22.19
N VAL A 28 -22.70 11.58 -22.89
CA VAL A 28 -21.29 11.73 -22.48
C VAL A 28 -20.88 13.20 -22.56
N GLN A 29 -21.20 13.89 -23.65
CA GLN A 29 -20.90 15.32 -23.80
C GLN A 29 -21.58 16.17 -22.71
N SER A 30 -22.82 15.83 -22.33
CA SER A 30 -23.52 16.49 -21.23
C SER A 30 -22.88 16.20 -19.86
N LEU A 31 -22.35 15.00 -19.64
CA LEU A 31 -21.62 14.65 -18.42
C LEU A 31 -20.28 15.36 -18.34
N GLU A 32 -19.55 15.47 -19.46
CA GLU A 32 -18.29 16.22 -19.56
C GLU A 32 -18.50 17.69 -19.23
N GLU A 33 -19.56 18.32 -19.75
CA GLU A 33 -19.91 19.70 -19.43
C GLU A 33 -20.27 19.88 -17.95
N LYS A 34 -21.02 18.95 -17.36
CA LYS A 34 -21.31 18.95 -15.92
C LYS A 34 -20.06 18.78 -15.06
N LEU A 35 -19.10 17.96 -15.51
CA LEU A 35 -17.85 17.73 -14.80
C LEU A 35 -17.00 19.00 -14.82
N SER A 36 -16.87 19.66 -15.98
CA SER A 36 -16.21 20.96 -16.11
C SER A 36 -16.84 22.02 -15.20
N ASN A 37 -18.17 22.10 -15.16
CA ASN A 37 -18.87 23.05 -14.29
C ASN A 37 -18.63 22.77 -12.80
N LEU A 38 -18.58 21.49 -12.40
CA LEU A 38 -18.27 21.09 -11.02
C LEU A 38 -16.80 21.34 -10.66
N GLU A 39 -15.87 21.17 -11.60
CA GLU A 39 -14.46 21.51 -11.42
C GLU A 39 -14.27 23.02 -11.21
N ASP A 40 -14.97 23.85 -11.99
CA ASP A 40 -14.97 25.30 -11.83
C ASP A 40 -15.58 25.72 -10.48
N GLU A 41 -16.69 25.11 -10.06
CA GLU A 41 -17.29 25.36 -8.75
C GLU A 41 -16.34 24.94 -7.61
N ASN A 42 -15.65 23.80 -7.75
CA ASN A 42 -14.64 23.35 -6.79
C ASN A 42 -13.46 24.32 -6.72
N HIS A 43 -13.02 24.83 -7.87
CA HIS A 43 -11.95 25.83 -7.95
C HIS A 43 -12.35 27.13 -7.25
N VAL A 44 -13.59 27.59 -7.44
CA VAL A 44 -14.15 28.75 -6.73
C VAL A 44 -14.26 28.51 -5.23
N LEU A 45 -14.68 27.32 -4.80
CA LEU A 45 -14.76 26.96 -3.38
C LEU A 45 -13.37 26.92 -2.73
N ARG A 46 -12.35 26.38 -3.42
CA ARG A 46 -10.95 26.43 -2.97
C ARG A 46 -10.43 27.86 -2.89
N GLN A 47 -10.77 28.71 -3.84
CA GLN A 47 -10.38 30.12 -3.84
C GLN A 47 -11.09 30.92 -2.72
N LYS A 48 -12.36 30.59 -2.41
CA LYS A 48 -13.09 31.14 -1.26
C LYS A 48 -12.51 30.67 0.08
N ALA A 49 -12.09 29.41 0.18
CA ALA A 49 -11.40 28.90 1.36
C ALA A 49 -10.03 29.58 1.59
N LEU A 50 -9.34 29.97 0.52
CA LEU A 50 -8.07 30.70 0.58
C LEU A 50 -8.22 32.20 0.93
N SER A 51 -9.36 32.81 0.60
CA SER A 51 -9.66 34.22 0.88
C SER A 51 -10.37 34.45 2.22
N ALA A 52 -10.97 33.41 2.80
CA ALA A 52 -11.52 33.41 4.15
C ALA A 52 -10.44 33.05 5.19
N SER A 53 -9.44 33.92 5.35
CA SER A 53 -8.53 33.86 6.51
C SER A 53 -8.74 35.11 7.38
N PRO A 54 -9.14 34.97 8.67
CA PRO A 54 -9.03 36.05 9.63
C PRO A 54 -7.54 36.31 9.91
N LYS A 55 -7.15 37.58 9.82
CA LYS A 55 -5.81 38.10 10.15
C LYS A 55 -5.28 37.52 11.47
N GLY A 56 -4.09 36.91 11.43
CA GLY A 56 -3.40 36.42 12.62
C GLY A 56 -2.04 35.75 12.34
N SER A 57 -1.11 36.53 11.77
CA SER A 57 0.35 36.34 11.70
C SER A 57 0.97 34.99 11.26
N ARG A 58 1.61 35.08 10.08
CA ARG A 58 2.72 34.25 9.55
C ARG A 58 3.81 33.96 10.61
N THR A 59 4.49 32.81 10.57
CA THR A 59 5.67 32.64 9.69
C THR A 59 6.02 31.16 9.44
N SER A 60 6.33 30.90 8.17
CA SER A 60 6.99 29.71 7.64
C SER A 60 8.40 29.52 8.21
N ILE A 61 8.85 28.28 8.37
CA ILE A 61 10.16 27.83 7.89
C ILE A 61 10.04 26.35 7.49
N VAL A 62 10.04 26.16 6.17
CA VAL A 62 10.64 25.01 5.50
C VAL A 62 12.15 25.20 5.62
N ARG A 63 12.90 24.21 6.13
CA ARG A 63 14.34 24.11 5.86
C ARG A 63 14.79 22.68 5.64
N THR A 64 14.97 22.40 4.36
CA THR A 64 15.96 21.58 3.68
C THR A 64 17.29 21.50 4.42
N PHE A 65 17.82 20.29 4.57
CA PHE A 65 19.19 20.00 5.01
C PHE A 65 20.19 20.30 3.88
N SER A 66 21.20 21.13 4.14
CA SER A 66 22.44 21.18 3.35
C SER A 66 23.61 21.68 4.23
N GLU A 67 24.80 21.22 3.88
CA GLU A 67 26.02 21.04 4.66
C GLU A 67 26.85 22.30 5.03
N LYS A 68 27.65 22.13 6.11
CA LYS A 68 29.10 22.41 6.28
C LYS A 68 29.70 23.82 6.56
N TYR A 69 30.51 23.80 7.64
CA TYR A 69 31.76 24.53 7.99
C TYR A 69 31.79 26.02 8.45
N SER A 70 32.53 26.20 9.58
CA SER A 70 33.22 27.41 10.10
C SER A 70 32.31 28.51 10.69
N GLY A 71 32.53 29.16 11.83
CA GLY A 71 33.60 29.25 12.83
C GLY A 71 33.42 30.57 13.59
N VAL A 72 33.84 30.63 14.87
CA VAL A 72 34.20 31.84 15.66
C VAL A 72 33.12 32.58 16.51
N LEU A 73 33.26 32.39 17.82
CA LEU A 73 33.31 33.32 18.98
C LEU A 73 32.36 34.55 19.15
N ALA A 74 31.79 34.58 20.38
CA ALA A 74 31.83 35.67 21.38
C ALA A 74 30.77 36.81 21.42
N LEU A 75 30.06 36.79 22.57
CA LEU A 75 29.79 37.88 23.53
C LEU A 75 28.64 38.91 23.33
N ALA A 76 27.65 38.76 24.22
CA ALA A 76 27.23 39.66 25.31
C ALA A 76 26.29 40.87 25.10
N ASP A 77 25.43 41.01 26.11
CA ASP A 77 24.59 42.15 26.56
C ASP A 77 23.28 42.44 25.79
N SER A 78 22.16 42.83 26.40
CA SER A 78 21.84 43.17 27.79
C SER A 78 20.32 43.06 28.04
N GLU A 79 19.94 43.18 29.30
CA GLU A 79 18.62 42.99 29.93
C GLU A 79 17.43 43.77 29.32
N ARG A 80 16.23 43.15 29.34
CA ARG A 80 14.98 43.68 29.97
C ARG A 80 13.79 42.75 29.68
N LYS A 81 13.21 42.17 30.74
CA LYS A 81 11.87 41.55 30.73
C LYS A 81 10.79 42.64 30.61
N PRO A 82 9.64 42.33 29.99
CA PRO A 82 8.48 42.12 30.84
C PRO A 82 7.73 40.82 30.57
N VAL A 83 7.13 40.37 31.67
CA VAL A 83 6.29 39.21 31.91
C VAL A 83 5.11 39.12 30.94
N PHE A 84 4.90 37.96 30.32
CA PHE A 84 3.59 37.32 30.14
C PHE A 84 3.82 35.82 29.90
N GLU A 85 3.48 35.02 30.91
CA GLU A 85 3.52 33.56 30.87
C GLU A 85 2.37 33.00 30.03
N SER A 86 2.69 32.09 29.11
CA SER A 86 1.77 31.07 28.61
C SER A 86 2.47 29.72 28.82
N PRO A 87 1.83 28.73 29.47
CA PRO A 87 2.53 27.51 29.89
C PRO A 87 2.49 26.46 28.77
N THR A 88 3.68 26.01 28.38
CA THR A 88 3.93 24.78 27.62
C THR A 88 3.66 23.55 28.51
N PRO A 89 2.99 22.49 28.06
CA PRO A 89 2.90 21.26 28.81
C PRO A 89 4.10 20.37 28.47
N SER A 90 5.08 20.29 29.36
CA SER A 90 5.99 19.14 29.40
C SER A 90 6.57 18.94 30.79
N LYS A 91 6.30 17.73 31.30
CA LYS A 91 7.08 16.98 32.28
C LYS A 91 7.38 17.69 33.60
N LEU A 92 6.43 17.57 34.53
CA LEU A 92 6.74 17.45 35.96
C LEU A 92 5.80 16.40 36.54
N ILE A 93 6.38 15.24 36.86
CA ILE A 93 5.87 14.36 37.90
C ILE A 93 5.93 15.20 39.18
N ALA A 94 4.79 15.73 39.62
CA ALA A 94 4.66 16.39 40.90
C ALA A 94 3.91 15.45 41.86
N PRO A 95 4.44 15.20 43.07
CA PRO A 95 3.75 14.40 44.07
C PRO A 95 2.54 15.19 44.59
N PHE A 96 1.35 14.61 44.51
CA PHE A 96 0.13 15.25 45.00
C PHE A 96 0.26 15.55 46.51
N SER A 97 0.21 16.83 46.84
CA SER A 97 0.12 17.33 48.20
C SER A 97 -1.29 17.08 48.76
N HIS A 98 -1.30 16.52 49.96
CA HIS A 98 -2.50 16.23 50.74
C HIS A 98 -3.26 17.49 51.14
N GLY A 99 -4.52 17.61 50.70
CA GLY A 99 -5.54 18.51 51.24
C GLY A 99 -6.69 17.71 51.84
N LEU A 100 -7.04 17.99 53.09
CA LEU A 100 -7.87 17.15 53.95
C LEU A 100 -9.38 17.27 53.63
N SER A 101 -9.96 16.23 53.04
CA SER A 101 -11.18 15.52 53.51
C SER A 101 -11.61 14.48 52.46
N GLU A 102 -10.69 13.60 52.07
CA GLU A 102 -11.05 12.40 51.32
C GLU A 102 -11.33 11.27 52.31
N SER A 103 -12.56 10.76 52.27
CA SER A 103 -12.97 9.55 52.99
C SER A 103 -11.95 8.44 52.74
N ARG A 104 -11.54 7.69 53.78
CA ARG A 104 -10.59 6.56 53.62
C ARG A 104 -11.00 5.57 52.52
N ARG A 105 -12.28 5.57 52.14
CA ARG A 105 -12.83 4.79 51.02
C ARG A 105 -12.39 5.30 49.64
N SER A 106 -12.30 6.62 49.41
CA SER A 106 -11.92 7.20 48.10
C SER A 106 -10.43 7.03 47.79
N LYS A 107 -9.57 7.16 48.82
CA LYS A 107 -8.12 6.92 48.69
C LYS A 107 -7.80 5.46 48.37
N LEU A 108 -8.47 4.51 49.02
CA LEU A 108 -8.33 3.06 48.74
C LEU A 108 -8.88 2.67 47.36
N THR A 109 -9.97 3.28 46.89
CA THR A 109 -10.45 3.04 45.51
C THR A 109 -9.51 3.65 44.48
N ALA A 110 -9.00 4.86 44.67
CA ALA A 110 -8.04 5.47 43.74
C ALA A 110 -6.73 4.68 43.65
N GLU A 111 -6.23 4.17 44.79
CA GLU A 111 -5.05 3.32 44.86
C GLU A 111 -5.29 1.95 44.21
N ARG A 112 -6.46 1.34 44.41
CA ARG A 112 -6.86 0.10 43.70
C ARG A 112 -7.04 0.30 42.19
N HIS A 113 -7.61 1.42 41.76
CA HIS A 113 -7.72 1.76 40.34
C HIS A 113 -6.35 2.01 39.70
N HIS A 114 -5.41 2.60 40.44
CA HIS A 114 -4.04 2.78 39.97
C HIS A 114 -3.29 1.46 39.85
N ILE A 115 -3.37 0.58 40.87
CA ILE A 115 -2.74 -0.75 40.85
C ILE A 115 -3.34 -1.61 39.72
N SER A 116 -4.66 -1.66 39.60
CA SER A 116 -5.34 -2.38 38.51
C SER A 116 -4.97 -1.81 37.13
N SER A 117 -4.78 -0.49 37.01
CA SER A 117 -4.30 0.10 35.76
C SER A 117 -2.88 -0.34 35.43
N VAL A 118 -1.97 -0.39 36.42
CA VAL A 118 -0.58 -0.86 36.25
C VAL A 118 -0.54 -2.33 35.81
N GLU A 119 -1.32 -3.19 36.46
CA GLU A 119 -1.43 -4.61 36.10
C GLU A 119 -1.97 -4.81 34.67
N ASN A 120 -2.94 -3.98 34.25
CA ASN A 120 -3.45 -3.99 32.87
C ASN A 120 -2.39 -3.62 31.83
N TYR A 121 -1.54 -2.62 32.12
CA TYR A 121 -0.43 -2.24 31.23
C TYR A 121 0.61 -3.37 31.12
N GLU A 122 0.99 -3.97 32.24
CA GLU A 122 1.95 -5.07 32.26
C GLU A 122 1.42 -6.29 31.49
N PHE A 123 0.12 -6.59 31.65
CA PHE A 123 -0.55 -7.63 30.89
C PHE A 123 -0.51 -7.39 29.38
N LEU A 124 -0.85 -6.18 28.92
CA LEU A 124 -0.79 -5.83 27.51
C LEU A 124 0.64 -5.86 26.97
N ALA A 125 1.61 -5.32 27.72
CA ALA A 125 3.01 -5.35 27.34
C ALA A 125 3.51 -6.78 27.15
N ARG A 126 3.10 -7.71 28.04
CA ARG A 126 3.39 -9.14 27.87
C ARG A 126 2.71 -9.72 26.64
N CYS A 127 1.46 -9.34 26.38
CA CYS A 127 0.74 -9.80 25.19
C CYS A 127 1.36 -9.33 23.87
N ILE A 128 2.04 -8.18 23.89
CA ILE A 128 2.72 -7.62 22.73
C ILE A 128 4.12 -8.25 22.57
N LYS A 129 4.81 -8.59 23.66
CA LYS A 129 6.15 -9.19 23.58
C LYS A 129 6.13 -10.67 23.21
N GLU A 130 5.11 -11.41 23.61
CA GLU A 130 4.97 -12.84 23.30
C GLU A 130 4.35 -13.06 21.92
N ASP A 131 4.89 -14.00 21.15
CA ASP A 131 4.26 -14.49 19.92
C ASP A 131 3.22 -15.56 20.27
N PHE A 132 1.94 -15.19 20.20
CA PHE A 132 0.82 -16.10 20.44
C PHE A 132 0.38 -16.88 19.20
N GLY A 133 0.93 -16.55 18.02
CA GLY A 133 0.55 -17.17 16.76
C GLY A 133 -0.92 -16.97 16.37
N PHE A 134 -1.47 -18.00 15.74
CA PHE A 134 -2.78 -17.97 15.09
C PHE A 134 -3.61 -19.21 15.44
N ILE A 135 -4.91 -19.01 15.68
CA ILE A 135 -5.88 -20.09 15.95
C ILE A 135 -7.04 -19.97 14.97
N ASP A 136 -7.37 -21.05 14.26
CA ASP A 136 -8.41 -21.09 13.22
C ASP A 136 -8.28 -19.97 12.18
N GLY A 137 -7.05 -19.62 11.83
CA GLY A 137 -6.74 -18.54 10.89
C GLY A 137 -6.82 -17.13 11.47
N LYS A 138 -7.09 -16.97 12.77
CA LYS A 138 -7.27 -15.66 13.44
C LYS A 138 -6.00 -15.23 14.19
N PRO A 139 -5.59 -13.95 14.09
CA PRO A 139 -4.45 -13.41 14.83
C PRO A 139 -4.79 -13.28 16.32
N LEU A 140 -4.10 -14.06 17.16
CA LEU A 140 -4.48 -14.25 18.55
C LEU A 140 -4.21 -13.01 19.41
N ALA A 141 -3.04 -12.35 19.24
CA ALA A 141 -2.70 -11.15 19.99
C ALA A 141 -3.70 -10.02 19.72
N ALA A 142 -4.07 -9.80 18.45
CA ALA A 142 -5.08 -8.81 18.07
C ALA A 142 -6.42 -9.02 18.80
N CYS A 143 -6.87 -10.27 18.86
CA CYS A 143 -8.15 -10.60 19.47
C CYS A 143 -8.13 -10.47 21.00
N ILE A 144 -7.03 -10.89 21.65
CA ILE A 144 -6.85 -10.74 23.10
C ILE A 144 -6.83 -9.24 23.46
N ILE A 145 -6.00 -8.44 22.78
CA ILE A 145 -5.91 -7.00 23.00
C ILE A 145 -7.28 -6.34 22.82
N TYR A 146 -8.00 -6.66 21.75
CA TYR A 146 -9.33 -6.12 21.50
C TYR A 146 -10.33 -6.47 22.61
N ARG A 147 -10.35 -7.72 23.09
CA ARG A 147 -11.23 -8.15 24.19
C ARG A 147 -10.89 -7.46 25.51
N CYS A 148 -9.61 -7.22 25.79
CA CYS A 148 -9.18 -6.41 26.94
C CYS A 148 -9.70 -4.98 26.86
N LEU A 149 -9.58 -4.34 25.69
CA LEU A 149 -10.07 -2.98 25.49
C LEU A 149 -11.60 -2.88 25.67
N LEU A 150 -12.36 -3.88 25.22
CA LEU A 150 -13.80 -3.97 25.46
C LEU A 150 -14.13 -4.15 26.94
N HIS A 151 -13.49 -5.12 27.61
CA HIS A 151 -13.75 -5.43 29.01
C HIS A 151 -13.43 -4.27 29.95
N TRP A 152 -12.36 -3.52 29.65
CA TRP A 152 -11.97 -2.33 30.42
C TRP A 152 -12.69 -1.05 30.01
N HIS A 153 -13.68 -1.13 29.10
CA HIS A 153 -14.41 0.02 28.58
C HIS A 153 -13.47 1.13 28.05
N ALA A 154 -12.35 0.75 27.45
CA ALA A 154 -11.31 1.70 27.04
C ALA A 154 -11.80 2.65 25.93
N PHE A 155 -12.71 2.19 25.07
CA PHE A 155 -13.30 3.00 23.98
C PHE A 155 -14.28 4.07 24.48
N ASP A 156 -14.86 3.84 25.65
CA ASP A 156 -15.84 4.72 26.28
C ASP A 156 -15.16 5.80 27.13
N SER A 157 -13.86 5.64 27.41
CA SER A 157 -13.11 6.52 28.28
C SER A 157 -12.77 7.86 27.62
N GLU A 158 -13.00 8.96 28.35
CA GLU A 158 -12.57 10.31 27.94
C GLU A 158 -11.06 10.53 28.10
N ARG A 159 -10.40 9.71 28.94
CA ARG A 159 -8.96 9.75 29.18
C ARG A 159 -8.41 8.35 29.41
N THR A 160 -7.52 7.91 28.54
CA THR A 160 -6.82 6.63 28.71
C THR A 160 -5.44 6.70 28.06
N ALA A 161 -4.43 6.15 28.73
CA ALA A 161 -3.08 5.99 28.17
C ALA A 161 -2.85 4.57 27.62
N ILE A 162 -3.88 3.71 27.66
CA ILE A 162 -3.77 2.32 27.24
C ILE A 162 -3.53 2.17 25.74
N PHE A 163 -4.10 3.08 24.95
CA PHE A 163 -3.90 3.15 23.52
C PHE A 163 -2.46 3.51 23.15
N ASP A 164 -1.90 4.52 23.83
CA ASP A 164 -0.49 4.91 23.66
C ASP A 164 0.45 3.76 24.04
N CYS A 165 0.17 3.06 25.15
CA CYS A 165 0.95 1.89 25.58
C CYS A 165 0.94 0.76 24.54
N ILE A 166 -0.20 0.48 23.90
CA ILE A 166 -0.28 -0.53 22.84
C ILE A 166 0.57 -0.11 21.63
N ILE A 167 0.41 1.13 21.16
CA ILE A 167 1.15 1.64 20.00
C ILE A 167 2.66 1.67 20.29
N GLU A 168 3.06 2.15 21.45
CA GLU A 168 4.47 2.17 21.88
C GLU A 168 5.02 0.75 21.99
N GLY A 169 4.31 -0.16 22.64
CA GLY A 169 4.72 -1.56 22.78
C GLY A 169 4.93 -2.24 21.43
N ILE A 170 4.01 -2.06 20.47
CA ILE A 170 4.17 -2.59 19.11
C ILE A 170 5.42 -1.99 18.47
N ASN A 171 5.61 -0.67 18.57
CA ASN A 171 6.78 -0.01 18.00
C ASN A 171 8.11 -0.47 18.60
N GLU A 172 8.17 -0.82 19.88
CA GLU A 172 9.38 -1.37 20.50
C GLU A 172 9.69 -2.78 19.99
N VAL A 173 8.68 -3.66 19.89
CA VAL A 173 8.88 -5.01 19.33
C VAL A 173 9.32 -4.94 17.86
N LEU A 174 8.81 -3.97 17.09
CA LEU A 174 9.25 -3.75 15.71
C LEU A 174 10.70 -3.25 15.58
N LYS A 175 11.30 -2.68 16.64
CA LYS A 175 12.71 -2.24 16.65
C LYS A 175 13.67 -3.35 17.05
N ASP A 176 13.29 -4.14 18.05
CA ASP A 176 14.17 -5.12 18.68
C ASP A 176 14.00 -6.55 18.11
N GLY A 177 12.90 -6.82 17.41
CA GLY A 177 12.57 -8.13 16.88
C GLY A 177 13.32 -8.50 15.59
N ASP A 178 13.36 -9.81 15.28
CA ASP A 178 13.80 -10.30 13.98
C ASP A 178 12.82 -9.84 12.90
N GLU A 179 13.29 -8.99 11.98
CA GLU A 179 12.46 -8.32 10.97
C GLU A 179 11.69 -9.33 10.08
N ASN A 180 12.28 -10.50 9.81
CA ASN A 180 11.71 -11.51 8.92
C ASN A 180 10.50 -12.25 9.50
N SER A 181 10.39 -12.32 10.82
CA SER A 181 9.29 -12.98 11.53
C SER A 181 8.35 -11.95 12.17
N THR A 182 8.91 -10.93 12.78
CA THR A 182 8.20 -9.93 13.59
C THR A 182 7.33 -9.03 12.72
N LEU A 183 7.84 -8.54 11.59
CA LEU A 183 7.07 -7.60 10.74
C LEU A 183 5.83 -8.26 10.13
N PRO A 184 5.91 -9.46 9.49
CA PRO A 184 4.72 -10.12 8.95
C PRO A 184 3.71 -10.49 10.04
N TYR A 185 4.16 -10.97 11.19
CA TYR A 185 3.29 -11.28 12.33
C TYR A 185 2.50 -10.04 12.79
N TRP A 186 3.18 -8.91 12.96
CA TRP A 186 2.55 -7.67 13.39
C TRP A 186 1.70 -7.02 12.31
N LEU A 187 2.03 -7.19 11.02
CA LEU A 187 1.15 -6.75 9.94
C LEU A 187 -0.22 -7.44 10.01
N SER A 188 -0.24 -8.75 10.25
CA SER A 188 -1.48 -9.52 10.44
C SER A 188 -2.24 -9.08 11.70
N ASN A 189 -1.55 -8.96 12.84
CA ASN A 189 -2.21 -8.60 14.10
C ASN A 189 -2.71 -7.15 14.13
N ALA A 190 -1.90 -6.18 13.68
CA ALA A 190 -2.27 -4.77 13.69
C ALA A 190 -3.42 -4.47 12.72
N SER A 191 -3.41 -5.07 11.53
CA SER A 191 -4.51 -4.90 10.56
C SER A 191 -5.82 -5.53 11.03
N ALA A 192 -5.75 -6.72 11.65
CA ALA A 192 -6.92 -7.34 12.27
C ALA A 192 -7.49 -6.52 13.43
N LEU A 193 -6.62 -6.01 14.31
CA LEU A 193 -7.02 -5.12 15.40
C LEU A 193 -7.70 -3.86 14.83
N LEU A 194 -7.15 -3.28 13.76
CA LEU A 194 -7.73 -2.12 13.09
C LEU A 194 -9.14 -2.41 12.54
N CYS A 195 -9.36 -3.56 11.91
CA CYS A 195 -10.68 -3.96 11.44
C CYS A 195 -11.68 -4.18 12.59
N LEU A 196 -11.25 -4.79 13.70
CA LEU A 196 -12.09 -4.97 14.88
C LEU A 196 -12.51 -3.61 15.47
N LEU A 197 -11.58 -2.64 15.54
CA LEU A 197 -11.86 -1.27 15.97
C LEU A 197 -12.83 -0.55 15.05
N GLN A 198 -12.57 -0.57 13.74
CA GLN A 198 -13.42 0.09 12.75
C GLN A 198 -14.87 -0.38 12.83
N ARG A 199 -15.08 -1.68 12.99
CA ARG A 199 -16.42 -2.28 13.07
C ARG A 199 -17.13 -1.87 14.36
N ASN A 200 -16.44 -1.84 15.50
CA ASN A 200 -17.00 -1.34 16.76
C ASN A 200 -17.38 0.14 16.70
N LEU A 201 -16.48 0.99 16.17
CA LEU A 201 -16.73 2.44 16.05
C LEU A 201 -17.85 2.76 15.05
N ARG A 202 -18.00 1.98 13.96
CA ARG A 202 -19.10 2.13 12.99
C ARG A 202 -20.45 1.71 13.55
N LEU A 203 -20.51 0.62 14.33
CA LEU A 203 -21.75 0.17 14.99
C LEU A 203 -22.28 1.22 15.98
N ASN A 204 -21.38 2.01 16.58
CA ASN A 204 -21.74 3.10 17.48
C ASN A 204 -22.10 4.43 16.76
N GLY A 205 -21.77 4.57 15.48
CA GLY A 205 -21.99 5.79 14.68
C GLY A 205 -23.21 5.75 13.76
N PHE A 206 -23.86 4.59 13.55
CA PHE A 206 -24.92 4.46 12.54
C PHE A 206 -26.34 4.64 13.11
N LEU A 207 -26.65 5.83 13.65
CA LEU A 207 -28.02 6.41 13.62
C LEU A 207 -28.04 7.94 13.45
N THR A 208 -26.99 8.57 12.91
CA THR A 208 -26.99 10.01 12.64
C THR A 208 -26.76 10.33 11.16
N THR A 209 -27.71 9.92 10.32
CA THR A 209 -28.08 10.74 9.17
C THR A 209 -29.60 10.89 9.17
N ASN A 210 -30.06 11.97 9.79
CA ASN A 210 -31.43 12.46 9.64
C ASN A 210 -31.66 12.75 8.15
N SER A 211 -32.23 11.78 7.43
CA SER A 211 -33.14 12.09 6.33
C SER A 211 -34.45 12.58 6.95
N GLN A 212 -34.44 13.82 7.46
CA GLN A 212 -35.64 14.61 7.64
C GLN A 212 -35.68 15.66 6.55
N ARG A 213 -36.03 15.24 5.33
CA ARG A 213 -36.82 16.10 4.45
C ARG A 213 -38.28 15.81 4.75
N SER A 214 -38.85 16.62 5.64
CA SER A 214 -40.28 16.83 5.73
C SER A 214 -40.80 17.27 4.36
N ILE A 215 -41.42 16.34 3.63
CA ILE A 215 -42.37 16.67 2.56
C ILE A 215 -43.75 16.37 3.13
N SER A 216 -44.48 17.45 3.38
CA SER A 216 -45.92 17.42 3.62
C SER A 216 -46.68 16.92 2.38
N SER A 217 -47.77 16.21 2.65
CA SER A 217 -48.95 15.97 1.79
C SER A 217 -49.02 14.68 0.97
N GLY A 218 -50.08 13.90 1.23
CA GLY A 218 -50.79 13.11 0.20
C GLY A 218 -50.92 11.61 0.47
N LEU A 219 -52.12 11.16 0.91
CA LEU A 219 -52.54 9.76 0.93
C LEU A 219 -52.52 9.12 -0.48
N HIS A 220 -52.14 7.84 -0.58
CA HIS A 220 -52.93 6.69 -1.05
C HIS A 220 -52.03 5.51 -1.51
N GLY A 221 -52.43 4.28 -1.15
CA GLY A 221 -51.63 3.05 -1.08
C GLY A 221 -51.05 2.44 -2.37
N ARG A 222 -50.04 1.57 -2.21
CA ARG A 222 -50.10 0.13 -2.58
C ARG A 222 -48.83 -0.62 -2.15
N VAL A 223 -49.04 -1.91 -1.88
CA VAL A 223 -48.10 -2.93 -1.37
C VAL A 223 -47.01 -3.25 -2.39
N ILE A 224 -45.74 -3.26 -1.94
CA ILE A 224 -44.68 -4.11 -2.51
C ILE A 224 -43.89 -4.71 -1.35
N HIS A 225 -43.92 -6.04 -1.22
CA HIS A 225 -43.08 -6.80 -0.31
C HIS A 225 -41.63 -6.77 -0.81
N GLY A 226 -40.76 -6.10 -0.05
CA GLY A 226 -39.30 -6.14 -0.21
C GLY A 226 -38.66 -6.84 0.99
N VAL A 227 -37.80 -7.79 0.69
CA VAL A 227 -37.06 -8.73 1.53
C VAL A 227 -36.61 -8.14 2.88
N LYS A 228 -37.10 -8.71 3.98
CA LYS A 228 -36.62 -8.44 5.33
C LYS A 228 -35.27 -9.14 5.53
N SER A 229 -34.24 -8.36 5.82
CA SER A 229 -32.95 -8.85 6.33
C SER A 229 -33.17 -9.68 7.61
N PRO A 230 -32.58 -10.89 7.74
CA PRO A 230 -32.86 -11.82 8.83
C PRO A 230 -31.91 -11.62 10.02
N PHE A 231 -31.83 -10.40 10.56
CA PHE A 231 -31.11 -10.16 11.81
C PHE A 231 -32.00 -9.42 12.81
N ARG A 232 -32.92 -10.19 13.39
CA ARG A 232 -33.50 -9.90 14.71
C ARG A 232 -33.65 -11.20 15.47
N PHE A 233 -32.68 -11.47 16.34
CA PHE A 233 -32.74 -12.30 17.55
C PHE A 233 -31.38 -12.01 18.22
N ILE A 234 -31.24 -11.50 19.45
CA ILE A 234 -31.85 -11.86 20.74
C ILE A 234 -31.95 -10.59 21.60
N GLY A 235 -32.98 -10.52 22.44
CA GLY A 235 -33.24 -9.39 23.34
C GLY A 235 -32.14 -9.17 24.38
N PHE A 236 -31.73 -7.92 24.50
CA PHE A 236 -31.20 -7.35 25.73
C PHE A 236 -32.04 -6.10 26.02
N GLU A 237 -32.50 -6.00 27.26
CA GLU A 237 -33.30 -4.89 27.76
C GLU A 237 -32.63 -3.53 27.51
N ASP A 238 -33.49 -2.62 27.07
CA ASP A 238 -33.49 -1.16 27.24
C ASP A 238 -32.38 -0.58 28.15
N GLY A 239 -31.50 0.27 27.57
CA GLY A 239 -30.62 1.13 28.38
C GLY A 239 -29.20 1.41 27.87
N LEU A 240 -28.77 0.97 26.68
CA LEU A 240 -27.41 1.29 26.21
C LEU A 240 -27.39 2.62 25.45
N SER A 241 -26.90 3.64 26.17
CA SER A 241 -26.57 4.98 25.67
C SER A 241 -25.94 4.95 24.28
N HIS A 242 -26.50 5.75 23.37
CA HIS A 242 -25.84 6.24 22.17
C HIS A 242 -24.48 6.84 22.54
N MET A 243 -23.40 6.06 22.45
CA MET A 243 -22.06 6.53 22.74
C MET A 243 -21.30 6.73 21.43
N GLU A 244 -21.26 7.98 20.98
CA GLU A 244 -20.34 8.42 19.94
C GLU A 244 -18.90 8.10 20.38
N ALA A 245 -18.09 7.57 19.47
CA ALA A 245 -16.70 7.23 19.73
C ALA A 245 -15.97 8.42 20.38
N ARG A 246 -15.37 8.21 21.56
CA ARG A 246 -14.62 9.27 22.24
C ARG A 246 -13.32 9.59 21.48
N TYR A 247 -12.87 10.83 21.56
CA TYR A 247 -11.67 11.32 20.87
C TYR A 247 -10.43 10.40 21.02
N PRO A 248 -10.12 9.83 22.21
CA PRO A 248 -8.99 8.90 22.34
C PRO A 248 -9.10 7.66 21.46
N ALA A 249 -10.30 7.10 21.26
CA ALA A 249 -10.51 5.92 20.41
C ALA A 249 -10.33 6.25 18.92
N ILE A 250 -10.74 7.45 18.50
CA ILE A 250 -10.54 7.94 17.12
C ILE A 250 -9.04 8.13 16.86
N LEU A 251 -8.32 8.74 17.81
CA LEU A 251 -6.87 8.93 17.70
C LEU A 251 -6.14 7.60 17.66
N PHE A 252 -6.53 6.63 18.50
CA PHE A 252 -5.97 5.28 18.49
C PHE A 252 -6.13 4.59 17.13
N LYS A 253 -7.32 4.70 16.51
CA LYS A 253 -7.55 4.17 15.15
C LYS A 253 -6.58 4.80 14.14
N GLN A 254 -6.38 6.12 14.19
CA GLN A 254 -5.45 6.81 13.29
C GLN A 254 -4.00 6.36 13.52
N GLN A 255 -3.56 6.29 14.77
CA GLN A 255 -2.22 5.80 15.13
C GLN A 255 -2.01 4.35 14.70
N LEU A 256 -3.01 3.49 14.86
CA LEU A 256 -2.93 2.10 14.43
C LEU A 256 -2.90 1.97 12.89
N THR A 257 -3.63 2.83 12.18
CA THR A 257 -3.56 2.93 10.71
C THR A 257 -2.13 3.28 10.27
N ALA A 258 -1.55 4.33 10.86
CA ALA A 258 -0.17 4.71 10.60
C ALA A 258 0.84 3.62 11.00
N CYS A 259 0.53 2.83 12.05
CA CYS A 259 1.34 1.68 12.45
C CYS A 259 1.32 0.58 11.39
N VAL A 260 0.15 0.23 10.83
CA VAL A 260 0.02 -0.73 9.73
C VAL A 260 0.79 -0.27 8.49
N GLU A 261 0.64 1.00 8.10
CA GLU A 261 1.39 1.60 6.98
C GLU A 261 2.90 1.55 7.22
N LYS A 262 3.34 1.86 8.45
CA LYS A 262 4.75 1.77 8.84
C LYS A 262 5.28 0.34 8.72
N ILE A 263 4.57 -0.66 9.27
CA ILE A 263 4.99 -2.07 9.18
C ILE A 263 5.09 -2.50 7.72
N PHE A 264 4.08 -2.18 6.92
CA PHE A 264 4.08 -2.47 5.48
C PHE A 264 5.27 -1.82 4.76
N GLY A 265 5.56 -0.55 5.08
CA GLY A 265 6.71 0.18 4.54
C GLY A 265 8.05 -0.45 4.91
N LEU A 266 8.22 -0.87 6.17
CA LEU A 266 9.44 -1.57 6.63
C LEU A 266 9.65 -2.89 5.88
N ILE A 267 8.59 -3.71 5.72
CA ILE A 267 8.66 -4.94 4.93
C ILE A 267 9.10 -4.61 3.51
N ARG A 268 8.39 -3.70 2.82
CA ARG A 268 8.71 -3.29 1.45
C ARG A 268 10.18 -2.86 1.31
N ASP A 269 10.67 -2.02 2.22
CA ASP A 269 12.02 -1.47 2.14
C ASP A 269 13.08 -2.57 2.35
N ASN A 270 12.80 -3.54 3.22
CA ASN A 270 13.64 -4.74 3.41
C ASN A 270 13.66 -5.62 2.16
N LEU A 271 12.51 -5.89 1.55
CA LEU A 271 12.43 -6.66 0.30
C LEU A 271 13.24 -6.01 -0.82
N LYS A 272 13.15 -4.68 -0.95
CA LYS A 272 13.92 -3.93 -1.93
C LYS A 272 15.43 -4.04 -1.69
N LYS A 273 15.85 -3.95 -0.43
CA LYS A 273 17.26 -4.08 -0.01
C LYS A 273 17.82 -5.47 -0.35
N GLU A 274 17.06 -6.53 -0.09
CA GLU A 274 17.48 -7.91 -0.38
C GLU A 274 17.43 -8.25 -1.87
N LEU A 275 16.43 -7.75 -2.60
CA LEU A 275 16.25 -8.05 -4.02
C LEU A 275 17.25 -7.29 -4.92
N SER A 276 17.66 -6.08 -4.53
CA SER A 276 18.61 -5.24 -5.30
C SER A 276 19.90 -5.97 -5.73
N PRO A 277 20.67 -6.63 -4.84
CA PRO A 277 21.87 -7.36 -5.25
C PRO A 277 21.59 -8.55 -6.19
N LEU A 278 20.44 -9.24 -6.01
CA LEU A 278 20.02 -10.32 -6.90
C LEU A 278 19.71 -9.80 -8.31
N LEU A 279 18.99 -8.68 -8.39
CA LEU A 279 18.69 -8.01 -9.66
C LEU A 279 19.96 -7.52 -10.36
N ASN A 280 20.90 -6.94 -9.61
CA ASN A 280 22.18 -6.49 -10.16
C ASN A 280 22.96 -7.60 -10.88
N SER A 281 22.84 -8.83 -10.38
CA SER A 281 23.44 -10.01 -10.99
C SER A 281 22.74 -10.42 -12.30
N CYS A 282 21.45 -10.12 -12.44
CA CYS A 282 20.61 -10.50 -13.58
C CYS A 282 20.55 -9.46 -14.71
N ILE A 283 21.13 -8.26 -14.54
CA ILE A 283 21.04 -7.19 -15.55
C ILE A 283 21.79 -7.56 -16.84
N GLN A 284 22.89 -8.30 -16.71
CA GLN A 284 23.71 -8.73 -17.85
C GLN A 284 23.85 -10.24 -17.89
N ALA A 285 23.70 -10.81 -19.09
CA ALA A 285 23.99 -12.23 -19.33
C ALA A 285 25.40 -12.59 -18.84
N PRO A 286 25.56 -13.62 -17.99
CA PRO A 286 26.88 -14.05 -17.54
C PRO A 286 27.73 -14.43 -18.76
N LYS A 287 28.84 -13.71 -18.94
CA LYS A 287 29.79 -13.99 -20.01
C LYS A 287 30.56 -15.25 -19.61
N ALA A 288 30.41 -16.33 -20.37
CA ALA A 288 31.28 -17.49 -20.26
C ALA A 288 32.74 -16.98 -20.32
N GLY A 289 33.47 -17.18 -19.22
CA GLY A 289 34.75 -16.52 -19.01
C GLY A 289 35.71 -16.80 -20.17
N ARG A 290 36.14 -15.75 -20.87
CA ARG A 290 37.39 -15.76 -21.63
C ARG A 290 38.55 -15.69 -20.64
N HIS A 291 38.73 -16.75 -19.86
CA HIS A 291 39.95 -16.94 -19.11
C HIS A 291 40.88 -17.73 -20.02
N SER A 292 41.90 -17.04 -20.52
CA SER A 292 43.05 -17.62 -21.19
C SER A 292 43.64 -18.71 -20.30
N GLY A 293 43.59 -19.96 -20.76
CA GLY A 293 44.17 -21.11 -20.07
C GLY A 293 43.75 -22.42 -20.73
N LYS A 294 44.68 -23.01 -21.49
CA LYS A 294 44.56 -24.31 -22.18
C LYS A 294 43.79 -25.36 -21.34
N SER A 295 42.72 -25.96 -21.88
CA SER A 295 42.60 -27.42 -22.01
C SER A 295 41.28 -27.87 -22.70
N SER A 296 41.46 -28.85 -23.59
CA SER A 296 40.56 -29.86 -24.15
C SER A 296 39.16 -29.51 -24.67
N ARG A 297 39.02 -29.74 -25.98
CA ARG A 297 37.79 -30.01 -26.72
C ARG A 297 36.94 -31.10 -26.04
N SER A 298 35.67 -30.78 -25.83
CA SER A 298 34.55 -31.73 -25.88
C SER A 298 33.32 -31.01 -26.45
N PRO A 299 32.71 -31.48 -27.55
CA PRO A 299 31.51 -30.89 -28.11
C PRO A 299 30.29 -31.61 -27.55
N GLY A 300 29.49 -30.93 -26.72
CA GLY A 300 28.18 -31.47 -26.33
C GLY A 300 27.68 -30.95 -24.98
N GLY A 301 26.74 -30.01 -25.05
CA GLY A 301 25.83 -29.67 -23.97
C GLY A 301 26.39 -28.76 -22.88
N ILE A 302 25.49 -27.97 -22.28
CA ILE A 302 25.70 -27.20 -21.05
C ILE A 302 26.44 -25.85 -21.24
N SER A 303 25.81 -24.94 -21.99
CA SER A 303 26.03 -23.50 -21.76
C SER A 303 24.78 -22.80 -21.20
N GLN A 304 23.66 -23.52 -21.03
CA GLN A 304 22.40 -22.98 -20.49
C GLN A 304 22.31 -23.02 -18.95
N GLN A 305 23.02 -23.93 -18.26
CA GLN A 305 22.91 -24.08 -16.80
C GLN A 305 23.47 -22.88 -15.99
N ALA A 306 24.44 -22.14 -16.53
CA ALA A 306 24.98 -20.96 -15.85
C ALA A 306 24.07 -19.72 -15.96
N HIS A 307 23.17 -19.68 -16.95
CA HIS A 307 22.20 -18.59 -17.12
C HIS A 307 20.96 -18.77 -16.25
N SER A 308 20.58 -20.01 -15.91
CA SER A 308 19.41 -20.29 -15.07
C SER A 308 19.64 -19.95 -13.59
N SER A 309 20.87 -20.09 -13.09
CA SER A 309 21.15 -19.99 -11.65
C SER A 309 20.93 -18.59 -11.05
N GLN A 310 21.13 -17.52 -11.83
CA GLN A 310 20.94 -16.15 -11.34
C GLN A 310 19.45 -15.80 -11.17
N TRP A 311 18.64 -16.11 -12.18
CA TRP A 311 17.19 -15.92 -12.10
C TRP A 311 16.55 -16.85 -11.07
N GLU A 312 17.04 -18.07 -10.93
CA GLU A 312 16.61 -19.02 -9.89
C GLU A 312 16.79 -18.45 -8.47
N SER A 313 17.81 -17.61 -8.24
CA SER A 313 17.99 -16.93 -6.96
C SER A 313 16.88 -15.91 -6.67
N ILE A 314 16.40 -15.20 -7.69
CA ILE A 314 15.23 -14.31 -7.58
C ILE A 314 13.97 -15.13 -7.32
N ILE A 315 13.78 -16.24 -8.04
CA ILE A 315 12.63 -17.14 -7.83
C ILE A 315 12.61 -17.68 -6.40
N THR A 316 13.76 -18.16 -5.92
CA THR A 316 13.91 -18.66 -4.54
C THR A 316 13.61 -17.57 -3.51
N PHE A 317 14.04 -16.33 -3.76
CA PHE A 317 13.68 -15.19 -2.92
C PHE A 317 12.17 -14.94 -2.90
N LEU A 318 11.50 -14.97 -4.06
CA LEU A 318 10.05 -14.78 -4.16
C LEU A 318 9.28 -15.90 -3.44
N ASP A 319 9.72 -17.16 -3.58
CA ASP A 319 9.15 -18.31 -2.88
C ASP A 319 9.29 -18.18 -1.36
N SER A 320 10.48 -17.80 -0.90
CA SER A 320 10.77 -17.55 0.52
C SER A 320 9.88 -16.43 1.07
N LEU A 321 9.77 -15.32 0.35
CA LEU A 321 8.90 -14.19 0.69
C LEU A 321 7.44 -14.63 0.85
N LEU A 322 6.88 -15.27 -0.19
CA LEU A 322 5.50 -15.71 -0.17
C LEU A 322 5.27 -16.74 0.94
N GLY A 323 6.21 -17.64 1.17
CA GLY A 323 6.20 -18.61 2.27
C GLY A 323 6.14 -17.94 3.64
N HIS A 324 6.99 -16.94 3.90
CA HIS A 324 7.02 -16.21 5.17
C HIS A 324 5.73 -15.42 5.43
N LEU A 325 5.20 -14.73 4.41
CA LEU A 325 3.95 -13.98 4.52
C LEU A 325 2.76 -14.91 4.80
N ARG A 326 2.70 -16.05 4.10
CA ARG A 326 1.62 -17.05 4.30
C ARG A 326 1.72 -17.75 5.64
N LYS A 327 2.93 -18.08 6.11
CA LYS A 327 3.14 -18.67 7.44
C LYS A 327 2.61 -17.78 8.57
N ASN A 328 2.70 -16.46 8.39
CA ASN A 328 2.18 -15.46 9.32
C ASN A 328 0.75 -15.01 9.01
N LEU A 329 0.03 -15.73 8.15
CA LEU A 329 -1.35 -15.44 7.74
C LEU A 329 -1.59 -13.97 7.36
N VAL A 330 -0.61 -13.35 6.69
CA VAL A 330 -0.76 -11.99 6.20
C VAL A 330 -1.92 -11.96 5.21
N PRO A 331 -2.91 -11.05 5.39
CA PRO A 331 -4.03 -10.96 4.46
C PRO A 331 -3.57 -10.84 3.01
N SER A 332 -4.20 -11.58 2.11
CA SER A 332 -3.83 -11.64 0.68
C SER A 332 -3.82 -10.26 0.03
N PHE A 333 -4.62 -9.32 0.54
CA PHE A 333 -4.56 -7.90 0.19
C PHE A 333 -3.14 -7.31 0.27
N PHE A 334 -2.48 -7.45 1.42
CA PHE A 334 -1.13 -6.91 1.62
C PHE A 334 -0.10 -7.70 0.81
N ILE A 335 -0.23 -9.04 0.77
CA ILE A 335 0.66 -9.88 -0.05
C ILE A 335 0.63 -9.41 -1.49
N ARG A 336 -0.56 -9.21 -2.06
CA ARG A 336 -0.72 -8.74 -3.44
C ARG A 336 -0.08 -7.38 -3.66
N LYS A 337 -0.29 -6.43 -2.75
CA LYS A 337 0.34 -5.10 -2.81
C LYS A 337 1.87 -5.19 -2.78
N LEU A 338 2.44 -6.02 -1.91
CA LEU A 338 3.88 -6.24 -1.83
C LEU A 338 4.43 -6.88 -3.10
N ILE A 339 3.78 -7.92 -3.63
CA ILE A 339 4.21 -8.58 -4.86
C ILE A 339 4.13 -7.61 -6.05
N THR A 340 3.08 -6.80 -6.16
CA THR A 340 3.00 -5.73 -7.18
C THR A 340 4.17 -4.76 -7.07
N GLN A 341 4.54 -4.31 -5.87
CA GLN A 341 5.71 -3.43 -5.67
C GLN A 341 7.02 -4.11 -6.05
N VAL A 342 7.19 -5.38 -5.71
CA VAL A 342 8.38 -6.16 -6.08
C VAL A 342 8.52 -6.24 -7.60
N PHE A 343 7.45 -6.55 -8.32
CA PHE A 343 7.48 -6.65 -9.79
C PHE A 343 7.67 -5.29 -10.47
N SER A 344 7.07 -4.23 -9.92
CA SER A 344 7.33 -2.85 -10.35
C SER A 344 8.80 -2.45 -10.14
N PHE A 345 9.38 -2.81 -9.00
CA PHE A 345 10.80 -2.57 -8.72
C PHE A 345 11.74 -3.34 -9.66
N ILE A 346 11.42 -4.60 -9.98
CA ILE A 346 12.14 -5.40 -10.98
C ILE A 346 12.10 -4.69 -12.35
N ASN A 347 10.91 -4.25 -12.76
CA ASN A 347 10.71 -3.54 -14.01
C ASN A 347 11.58 -2.27 -14.10
N ILE A 348 11.46 -1.39 -13.10
CA ILE A 348 12.20 -0.12 -13.02
C ILE A 348 13.71 -0.39 -13.04
N SER A 349 14.19 -1.32 -12.20
CA SER A 349 15.61 -1.62 -12.04
C SER A 349 16.24 -2.13 -13.33
N LEU A 350 15.62 -3.12 -13.98
CA LEU A 350 16.13 -3.71 -15.21
C LEU A 350 16.03 -2.72 -16.38
N PHE A 351 14.91 -2.01 -16.49
CA PHE A 351 14.68 -1.07 -17.58
C PHE A 351 15.61 0.15 -17.51
N ASN A 352 15.75 0.76 -16.33
CA ASN A 352 16.68 1.88 -16.15
C ASN A 352 18.12 1.45 -16.41
N SER A 353 18.52 0.25 -15.97
CA SER A 353 19.86 -0.27 -16.25
C SER A 353 20.10 -0.51 -17.75
N LEU A 354 19.08 -0.96 -18.48
CA LEU A 354 19.13 -1.12 -19.94
C LEU A 354 19.30 0.23 -20.65
N LEU A 355 18.64 1.28 -20.17
CA LEU A 355 18.72 2.64 -20.73
C LEU A 355 20.04 3.38 -20.42
N LEU A 356 20.73 2.96 -19.36
CA LEU A 356 21.99 3.58 -18.91
C LEU A 356 23.23 2.88 -19.47
N ARG A 357 23.12 1.61 -19.88
CA ARG A 357 24.28 0.77 -20.20
C ARG A 357 24.20 0.18 -21.61
N ARG A 358 25.19 0.52 -22.45
CA ARG A 358 25.23 0.07 -23.85
C ARG A 358 25.34 -1.45 -23.97
N GLU A 359 26.08 -2.08 -23.07
CA GLU A 359 26.29 -3.53 -23.01
C GLU A 359 25.04 -4.33 -22.62
N CYS A 360 23.95 -3.66 -22.23
CA CYS A 360 22.65 -4.29 -21.99
C CYS A 360 21.74 -4.28 -23.21
N CYS A 361 22.03 -3.42 -24.19
CA CYS A 361 21.28 -3.30 -25.43
C CYS A 361 21.87 -4.22 -26.52
N THR A 362 21.96 -5.52 -26.24
CA THR A 362 22.40 -6.52 -27.23
C THR A 362 21.32 -7.56 -27.50
N PHE A 363 21.45 -8.30 -28.60
CA PHE A 363 20.53 -9.40 -28.90
C PHE A 363 20.62 -10.48 -27.83
N SER A 364 21.84 -10.91 -27.49
CA SER A 364 22.07 -11.96 -26.49
C SER A 364 21.54 -11.58 -25.11
N ASN A 365 21.72 -10.32 -24.70
CA ASN A 365 21.22 -9.84 -23.41
C ASN A 365 19.69 -9.74 -23.42
N GLY A 366 19.10 -9.31 -24.54
CA GLY A 366 17.66 -9.34 -24.75
C GLY A 366 17.07 -10.75 -24.59
N GLU A 367 17.70 -11.76 -25.21
CA GLU A 367 17.28 -13.17 -25.04
C GLU A 367 17.40 -13.64 -23.59
N TYR A 368 18.50 -13.29 -22.93
CA TYR A 368 18.76 -13.67 -21.54
C TYR A 368 17.69 -13.10 -20.59
N VAL A 369 17.48 -11.78 -20.63
CA VAL A 369 16.48 -11.13 -19.78
C VAL A 369 15.07 -11.62 -20.13
N LYS A 370 14.74 -11.75 -21.43
CA LYS A 370 13.44 -12.29 -21.86
C LYS A 370 13.18 -13.70 -21.31
N SER A 371 14.19 -14.55 -21.24
CA SER A 371 14.08 -15.90 -20.66
C SER A 371 13.84 -15.83 -19.14
N GLY A 372 14.55 -14.95 -18.44
CA GLY A 372 14.31 -14.69 -17.01
C GLY A 372 12.91 -14.17 -16.71
N LEU A 373 12.40 -13.23 -17.50
CA LEU A 373 11.03 -12.73 -17.37
C LEU A 373 9.99 -13.83 -17.60
N ALA A 374 10.28 -14.82 -18.45
CA ALA A 374 9.38 -15.97 -18.64
C ALA A 374 9.35 -16.90 -17.40
N GLU A 375 10.46 -17.05 -16.68
CA GLU A 375 10.44 -17.77 -15.39
C GLU A 375 9.65 -16.99 -14.32
N LEU A 376 9.78 -15.66 -14.29
CA LEU A 376 8.95 -14.81 -13.42
C LEU A 376 7.45 -14.91 -13.77
N GLU A 377 7.10 -15.00 -15.06
CA GLU A 377 5.71 -15.22 -15.49
C GLU A 377 5.15 -16.53 -14.95
N LYS A 378 5.92 -17.63 -15.05
CA LYS A 378 5.53 -18.93 -14.47
C LYS A 378 5.33 -18.83 -12.96
N TRP A 379 6.22 -18.10 -12.27
CA TRP A 379 6.10 -17.89 -10.83
C TRP A 379 4.82 -17.15 -10.46
N ILE A 380 4.45 -16.07 -11.18
CA ILE A 380 3.18 -15.36 -10.97
C ILE A 380 1.99 -16.31 -11.10
N VAL A 381 1.98 -17.14 -12.15
CA VAL A 381 0.89 -18.11 -12.38
C VAL A 381 0.82 -19.11 -11.24
N ALA A 382 1.96 -19.62 -10.75
CA ALA A 382 2.03 -20.53 -9.62
C ALA A 382 1.60 -19.89 -8.29
N ALA A 383 1.92 -18.61 -8.07
CA ALA A 383 1.50 -17.84 -6.91
C ALA A 383 0.00 -17.52 -6.90
N THR A 384 -0.72 -17.77 -8.00
CA THR A 384 -2.19 -17.59 -8.18
C THR A 384 -2.66 -16.13 -8.15
N GLU A 385 -3.88 -15.89 -8.65
CA GLU A 385 -4.52 -14.57 -8.63
C GLU A 385 -4.73 -14.03 -7.21
N GLU A 386 -4.89 -14.91 -6.21
CA GLU A 386 -5.06 -14.52 -4.81
C GLU A 386 -3.88 -13.66 -4.34
N TYR A 387 -2.64 -14.11 -4.57
CA TYR A 387 -1.43 -13.46 -4.06
C TYR A 387 -0.71 -12.61 -5.09
N ALA A 388 -0.69 -12.99 -6.37
CA ALA A 388 0.05 -12.24 -7.38
C ALA A 388 -0.83 -11.23 -8.13
N GLY A 389 -2.16 -11.44 -8.19
CA GLY A 389 -3.11 -10.55 -8.88
C GLY A 389 -2.65 -10.19 -10.30
N THR A 390 -2.61 -8.90 -10.60
CA THR A 390 -2.24 -8.36 -11.93
C THR A 390 -0.75 -8.04 -12.06
N SER A 391 0.13 -8.51 -11.15
CA SER A 391 1.54 -8.09 -11.05
C SER A 391 2.37 -8.32 -12.32
N TRP A 392 1.91 -9.16 -13.26
CA TRP A 392 2.56 -9.35 -14.56
C TRP A 392 2.58 -8.09 -15.43
N HIS A 393 1.58 -7.21 -15.26
CA HIS A 393 1.47 -5.97 -16.00
C HIS A 393 2.52 -4.94 -15.57
N GLU A 394 3.02 -5.04 -14.34
CA GLU A 394 4.07 -4.16 -13.81
C GLU A 394 5.40 -4.28 -14.59
N LEU A 395 5.64 -5.41 -15.27
CA LEU A 395 6.83 -5.67 -16.07
C LEU A 395 6.75 -5.11 -17.51
N ASN A 396 5.73 -4.31 -17.85
CA ASN A 396 5.47 -3.87 -19.22
C ASN A 396 6.66 -3.16 -19.90
N TYR A 397 7.36 -2.25 -19.22
CA TYR A 397 8.49 -1.50 -19.80
C TYR A 397 9.65 -2.41 -20.18
N ILE A 398 10.14 -3.23 -19.24
CA ILE A 398 11.25 -4.13 -19.52
C ILE A 398 10.86 -5.20 -20.55
N ARG A 399 9.64 -5.74 -20.48
CA ARG A 399 9.13 -6.74 -21.44
C ARG A 399 9.11 -6.20 -22.87
N GLN A 400 8.58 -4.99 -23.07
CA GLN A 400 8.55 -4.35 -24.38
C GLN A 400 9.96 -4.03 -24.88
N ALA A 401 10.84 -3.51 -24.00
CA ALA A 401 12.23 -3.20 -24.35
C ALA A 401 13.00 -4.44 -24.81
N VAL A 402 12.98 -5.53 -24.04
CA VAL A 402 13.72 -6.76 -24.41
C VAL A 402 13.03 -7.50 -25.55
N GLY A 403 11.70 -7.44 -25.64
CA GLY A 403 10.93 -7.91 -26.77
C GLY A 403 11.36 -7.24 -28.07
N PHE A 404 11.54 -5.91 -28.05
CA PHE A 404 12.07 -5.14 -29.17
C PHE A 404 13.52 -5.52 -29.49
N LEU A 405 14.41 -5.66 -28.49
CA LEU A 405 15.82 -6.04 -28.69
C LEU A 405 16.01 -7.37 -29.43
N VAL A 406 15.11 -8.35 -29.24
CA VAL A 406 15.22 -9.68 -29.85
C VAL A 406 14.57 -9.81 -31.24
N ILE A 407 14.02 -8.72 -31.80
CA ILE A 407 13.46 -8.74 -33.16
C ILE A 407 14.59 -8.82 -34.20
N HIS A 408 14.58 -9.79 -35.10
CA HIS A 408 15.65 -9.89 -36.11
C HIS A 408 15.60 -8.79 -37.19
N GLN A 409 14.40 -8.35 -37.58
CA GLN A 409 14.21 -7.44 -38.72
C GLN A 409 13.81 -6.01 -38.29
N LYS A 410 14.46 -5.46 -37.24
CA LYS A 410 14.17 -4.10 -36.72
C LYS A 410 14.25 -3.01 -37.79
N ARG A 411 15.18 -3.14 -38.74
CA ARG A 411 15.37 -2.20 -39.85
C ARG A 411 14.16 -2.05 -40.76
N LYS A 412 13.26 -3.04 -40.80
CA LYS A 412 12.04 -3.02 -41.61
C LYS A 412 10.82 -2.44 -40.88
N LYS A 413 10.95 -2.16 -39.58
CA LYS A 413 9.85 -1.65 -38.74
C LYS A 413 9.73 -0.14 -38.91
N SER A 414 8.52 0.36 -39.10
CA SER A 414 8.26 1.81 -39.12
C SER A 414 8.26 2.39 -37.71
N LEU A 415 8.34 3.72 -37.58
CA LEU A 415 8.25 4.37 -36.27
C LEU A 415 6.90 4.10 -35.62
N GLU A 416 5.82 4.14 -36.40
CA GLU A 416 4.45 3.93 -35.95
C GLU A 416 4.26 2.50 -35.44
N GLU A 417 4.75 1.49 -36.15
CA GLU A 417 4.71 0.09 -35.72
C GLU A 417 5.51 -0.12 -34.42
N ILE A 418 6.67 0.53 -34.29
CA ILE A 418 7.47 0.44 -33.05
C ILE A 418 6.71 1.06 -31.88
N MET A 419 6.08 2.21 -32.07
CA MET A 419 5.40 2.93 -30.99
C MET A 419 4.05 2.31 -30.61
N GLN A 420 3.26 1.82 -31.57
CA GLN A 420 1.90 1.37 -31.32
C GLN A 420 1.82 -0.12 -31.05
N ASP A 421 2.60 -0.93 -31.76
CA ASP A 421 2.46 -2.39 -31.71
C ASP A 421 3.53 -3.05 -30.84
N LEU A 422 4.78 -2.55 -30.89
CA LEU A 422 5.91 -3.19 -30.20
C LEU A 422 6.18 -2.62 -28.81
N CYS A 423 6.09 -1.30 -28.66
CA CYS A 423 6.50 -0.58 -27.45
C CYS A 423 5.51 0.52 -27.01
N PRO A 424 4.20 0.23 -26.86
CA PRO A 424 3.20 1.24 -26.51
C PRO A 424 3.37 1.87 -25.13
N ALA A 425 4.11 1.24 -24.20
CA ALA A 425 4.40 1.83 -22.89
C ALA A 425 5.62 2.77 -22.91
N LEU A 426 6.50 2.66 -23.92
CA LEU A 426 7.75 3.41 -23.95
C LEU A 426 7.57 4.75 -24.67
N THR A 427 8.21 5.78 -24.14
CA THR A 427 8.29 7.10 -24.80
C THR A 427 9.25 7.05 -26.00
N VAL A 428 9.06 7.99 -26.94
CA VAL A 428 9.97 8.15 -28.09
C VAL A 428 11.42 8.34 -27.63
N ARG A 429 11.64 9.03 -26.51
CA ARG A 429 12.99 9.24 -25.93
C ARG A 429 13.63 7.93 -25.48
N GLN A 430 12.88 7.06 -24.83
CA GLN A 430 13.34 5.75 -24.39
C GLN A 430 13.63 4.84 -25.59
N ILE A 431 12.72 4.77 -26.57
CA ILE A 431 12.91 3.96 -27.78
C ILE A 431 14.14 4.43 -28.57
N TYR A 432 14.31 5.75 -28.73
CA TYR A 432 15.49 6.33 -29.37
C TYR A 432 16.79 5.94 -28.65
N ARG A 433 16.79 5.98 -27.31
CA ARG A 433 17.95 5.60 -26.49
C ARG A 433 18.30 4.12 -26.68
N ILE A 434 17.33 3.22 -26.60
CA ILE A 434 17.54 1.78 -26.84
C ILE A 434 18.07 1.54 -28.26
N SER A 435 17.42 2.14 -29.26
CA SER A 435 17.75 1.98 -30.68
C SER A 435 19.17 2.42 -31.04
N THR A 436 19.63 3.52 -30.42
CA THR A 436 20.98 4.07 -30.68
C THR A 436 22.09 3.39 -29.88
N MET A 437 21.76 2.78 -28.74
CA MET A 437 22.71 1.97 -27.97
C MET A 437 22.82 0.53 -28.49
N TYR A 438 21.80 0.06 -29.21
CA TYR A 438 21.73 -1.32 -29.71
C TYR A 438 22.91 -1.71 -30.59
N TRP A 439 23.42 -2.91 -30.37
CA TRP A 439 24.27 -3.63 -31.32
C TRP A 439 24.05 -5.13 -31.21
N ASP A 440 24.13 -5.86 -32.33
CA ASP A 440 24.00 -7.32 -32.33
C ASP A 440 25.36 -7.99 -32.17
N ASP A 441 25.46 -8.84 -31.15
CA ASP A 441 26.64 -9.59 -30.76
C ASP A 441 26.60 -11.09 -31.14
N LYS A 442 25.50 -11.55 -31.75
CA LYS A 442 25.23 -12.97 -32.04
C LYS A 442 24.93 -13.22 -33.52
N TYR A 443 24.02 -12.45 -34.13
CA TYR A 443 23.51 -12.72 -35.48
C TYR A 443 23.85 -11.64 -36.51
N GLY A 444 24.50 -10.54 -36.11
CA GLY A 444 24.82 -9.42 -37.00
C GLY A 444 23.59 -8.67 -37.53
N THR A 445 22.44 -8.79 -36.86
CA THR A 445 21.23 -8.01 -37.14
C THR A 445 21.47 -6.52 -36.92
N GLN A 446 20.73 -5.73 -37.68
CA GLN A 446 20.85 -4.29 -37.67
C GLN A 446 19.81 -3.68 -36.73
N SER A 447 20.14 -2.48 -36.20
CA SER A 447 19.15 -1.64 -35.50
C SER A 447 18.07 -1.17 -36.47
N VAL A 448 17.18 -0.31 -35.96
CA VAL A 448 16.18 0.41 -36.77
C VAL A 448 16.83 1.22 -37.89
N SER A 449 16.05 1.59 -38.90
CA SER A 449 16.55 2.36 -40.04
C SER A 449 16.99 3.77 -39.62
N ASN A 450 17.95 4.34 -40.38
CA ASN A 450 18.40 5.73 -40.15
C ASN A 450 17.26 6.75 -40.29
N GLU A 451 16.26 6.47 -41.13
CA GLU A 451 15.06 7.30 -41.27
C GLU A 451 14.27 7.34 -39.95
N VAL A 452 14.03 6.18 -39.34
CA VAL A 452 13.33 6.09 -38.04
C VAL A 452 14.09 6.85 -36.96
N VAL A 453 15.42 6.69 -36.89
CA VAL A 453 16.26 7.43 -35.94
C VAL A 453 16.20 8.95 -36.17
N ALA A 454 16.18 9.39 -37.44
CA ALA A 454 16.06 10.80 -37.79
C ALA A 454 14.71 11.38 -37.35
N ARG A 455 13.60 10.67 -37.61
CA ARG A 455 12.26 11.11 -37.16
C ARG A 455 12.15 11.16 -35.64
N MET A 456 12.67 10.17 -34.93
CA MET A 456 12.72 10.21 -33.46
C MET A 456 13.49 11.44 -32.96
N ARG A 457 14.62 11.78 -33.59
CA ARG A 457 15.41 12.99 -33.25
C ARG A 457 14.62 14.27 -33.48
N GLU A 458 13.86 14.36 -34.57
CA GLU A 458 13.00 15.52 -34.86
C GLU A 458 11.90 15.69 -33.80
N ILE A 459 11.27 14.60 -33.37
CA ILE A 459 10.26 14.61 -32.29
C ILE A 459 10.91 15.08 -30.98
N LEU A 460 12.07 14.52 -30.62
CA LEU A 460 12.77 14.90 -29.39
C LEU A 460 13.22 16.35 -29.36
N ASN A 461 13.63 16.90 -30.50
CA ASN A 461 14.01 18.30 -30.61
C ASN A 461 12.79 19.23 -30.42
N LYS A 462 11.59 18.80 -30.83
CA LYS A 462 10.33 19.52 -30.57
C LYS A 462 9.92 19.41 -29.09
N ASP A 463 10.01 18.22 -28.51
CA ASP A 463 9.61 17.96 -27.12
C ASP A 463 10.54 18.61 -26.09
N ASN A 464 11.83 18.78 -26.39
CA ASN A 464 12.79 19.45 -25.51
C ASN A 464 12.43 20.92 -25.18
N GLN A 465 11.52 21.54 -25.95
CA GLN A 465 11.01 22.88 -25.62
C GLN A 465 9.95 22.85 -24.49
N ASN A 466 9.42 21.68 -24.14
CA ASN A 466 8.50 21.46 -23.02
C ASN A 466 9.28 20.88 -21.82
N LEU A 467 9.47 21.67 -20.76
CA LEU A 467 10.34 21.34 -19.62
C LEU A 467 9.84 20.19 -18.73
N THR A 468 8.56 19.84 -18.79
CA THR A 468 7.89 18.93 -17.86
C THR A 468 8.12 17.43 -18.12
N SER A 469 8.69 17.04 -19.26
CA SER A 469 8.83 15.63 -19.66
C SER A 469 10.23 15.24 -20.12
N ASN A 470 11.29 15.79 -19.50
CA ASN A 470 12.67 15.53 -19.94
C ASN A 470 13.32 14.25 -19.39
N SER A 471 12.71 13.59 -18.40
CA SER A 471 13.24 12.31 -17.89
C SER A 471 13.00 11.18 -18.90
N PHE A 472 14.02 10.33 -19.08
CA PHE A 472 13.88 9.06 -19.81
C PHE A 472 13.92 7.84 -18.88
N LEU A 473 14.24 8.04 -17.60
CA LEU A 473 14.24 6.99 -16.59
C LEU A 473 12.86 6.91 -15.94
N LEU A 474 12.52 5.72 -15.48
CA LEU A 474 11.34 5.51 -14.63
C LEU A 474 11.68 5.95 -13.20
N ASP A 475 10.74 6.66 -12.58
CA ASP A 475 10.83 7.04 -11.18
C ASP A 475 10.59 5.82 -10.27
N ASP A 476 11.23 5.83 -9.11
CA ASP A 476 11.19 4.74 -8.12
C ASP A 476 10.11 4.99 -7.05
N ASP A 477 9.01 5.66 -7.42
CA ASP A 477 7.88 5.87 -6.52
C ASP A 477 7.04 4.60 -6.44
N LEU A 478 7.48 3.70 -5.57
CA LEU A 478 6.77 2.48 -5.23
C LEU A 478 5.72 2.72 -4.15
N SER A 479 5.36 3.96 -3.81
CA SER A 479 4.29 4.19 -2.85
C SER A 479 2.96 3.69 -3.43
N ILE A 480 2.32 2.77 -2.71
CA ILE A 480 0.93 2.40 -3.02
C ILE A 480 0.10 2.86 -1.84
N PRO A 481 -0.67 3.96 -1.98
CA PRO A 481 -1.64 4.31 -0.97
C PRO A 481 -2.74 3.24 -1.00
N PHE A 482 -2.97 2.63 0.15
CA PHE A 482 -4.21 1.92 0.44
C PHE A 482 -4.92 2.66 1.57
N SER A 483 -6.24 2.74 1.50
CA SER A 483 -7.05 3.37 2.52
C SER A 483 -7.42 2.39 3.63
N THR A 484 -7.82 2.93 4.78
CA THR A 484 -8.47 2.16 5.85
C THR A 484 -9.68 1.38 5.38
N GLU A 485 -10.40 1.91 4.40
CA GLU A 485 -11.60 1.33 3.81
C GLU A 485 -11.25 0.11 2.93
N ASP A 486 -10.14 0.19 2.17
CA ASP A 486 -9.64 -0.94 1.38
C ASP A 486 -9.27 -2.13 2.27
N ILE A 487 -8.63 -1.85 3.42
CA ILE A 487 -8.26 -2.88 4.40
C ILE A 487 -9.52 -3.57 4.97
N ASP A 488 -10.52 -2.80 5.41
CA ASP A 488 -11.74 -3.36 6.00
C ASP A 488 -12.57 -4.20 5.01
N MET A 489 -12.59 -3.79 3.74
CA MET A 489 -13.26 -4.53 2.67
C MET A 489 -12.53 -5.82 2.31
N ALA A 490 -11.20 -5.84 2.43
CA ALA A 490 -10.38 -6.97 1.99
C ALA A 490 -10.10 -8.01 3.09
N ILE A 491 -10.11 -7.61 4.37
CA ILE A 491 -9.89 -8.52 5.49
C ILE A 491 -11.21 -9.13 5.96
N PRO A 492 -11.35 -10.48 5.96
CA PRO A 492 -12.57 -11.16 6.40
C PRO A 492 -13.04 -10.75 7.81
N MET A 493 -14.31 -11.02 8.09
CA MET A 493 -14.86 -10.74 9.41
C MET A 493 -14.24 -11.63 10.47
N ILE A 494 -13.63 -11.02 11.48
CA ILE A 494 -13.01 -11.72 12.62
C ILE A 494 -14.01 -11.67 13.76
N ASP A 495 -14.51 -12.83 14.17
CA ASP A 495 -15.27 -12.96 15.42
C ASP A 495 -14.30 -13.23 16.58
N PRO A 496 -14.16 -12.28 17.54
CA PRO A 496 -13.25 -12.40 18.67
C PRO A 496 -13.76 -13.34 19.78
N SER A 497 -15.02 -13.78 19.73
CA SER A 497 -15.68 -14.53 20.82
C SER A 497 -15.25 -16.00 20.87
N ASN A 498 -14.96 -16.60 19.71
CA ASN A 498 -14.68 -18.03 19.54
C ASN A 498 -13.18 -18.38 19.58
N ILE A 499 -12.39 -17.76 20.46
CA ILE A 499 -10.92 -17.91 20.45
C ILE A 499 -10.44 -18.52 21.76
N ALA A 500 -9.80 -19.69 21.66
CA ALA A 500 -9.15 -20.37 22.77
C ALA A 500 -7.98 -19.54 23.33
N ILE A 501 -7.87 -19.44 24.65
CA ILE A 501 -6.87 -18.58 25.31
C ILE A 501 -5.61 -19.39 25.58
N PRO A 502 -4.41 -18.87 25.25
CA PRO A 502 -3.14 -19.49 25.57
C PRO A 502 -3.02 -19.85 27.04
N GLU A 503 -2.42 -21.01 27.34
CA GLU A 503 -2.26 -21.49 28.72
C GLU A 503 -1.43 -20.52 29.57
N CYS A 504 -0.43 -19.86 28.97
CA CYS A 504 0.41 -18.86 29.63
C CYS A 504 -0.34 -17.63 30.17
N LEU A 505 -1.59 -17.43 29.72
CA LEU A 505 -2.46 -16.34 30.17
C LEU A 505 -3.52 -16.80 31.18
N LYS A 506 -3.79 -18.11 31.32
CA LYS A 506 -4.86 -18.63 32.21
C LYS A 506 -4.61 -18.31 33.69
N ASP A 507 -3.35 -18.23 34.10
CA ASP A 507 -2.95 -17.96 35.49
C ASP A 507 -2.89 -16.45 35.81
N ASN A 508 -3.05 -15.58 34.82
CA ASN A 508 -2.97 -14.14 35.03
C ASN A 508 -4.32 -13.59 35.52
N PRO A 509 -4.38 -12.89 36.68
CA PRO A 509 -5.62 -12.31 37.19
C PRO A 509 -6.31 -11.36 36.20
N CYS A 510 -5.53 -10.62 35.39
CA CYS A 510 -6.05 -9.73 34.36
C CYS A 510 -6.70 -10.46 33.17
N ALA A 511 -6.48 -11.77 33.01
CA ALA A 511 -7.02 -12.57 31.91
C ALA A 511 -8.18 -13.49 32.32
N GLN A 512 -8.55 -13.53 33.61
CA GLN A 512 -9.61 -14.44 34.09
C GLN A 512 -10.96 -14.20 33.41
N PHE A 513 -11.27 -12.94 33.08
CA PHE A 513 -12.50 -12.58 32.36
C PHE A 513 -12.52 -13.18 30.94
N LEU A 514 -11.35 -13.37 30.32
CA LEU A 514 -11.27 -13.97 28.99
C LEU A 514 -11.74 -15.43 29.03
N VAL A 515 -11.40 -16.16 30.10
CA VAL A 515 -11.73 -17.59 30.30
C VAL A 515 -13.21 -17.79 30.66
N GLN A 516 -13.82 -16.85 31.38
CA GLN A 516 -15.23 -16.93 31.78
C GLN A 516 -16.21 -16.80 30.61
N LEU A 517 -15.83 -16.10 29.54
CA LEU A 517 -16.63 -15.90 28.33
C LEU A 517 -16.67 -17.12 27.38
N GLN A 518 -15.99 -18.23 27.73
CA GLN A 518 -15.95 -19.47 26.92
C GLN A 518 -16.84 -20.60 27.48
N LYS A 519 -17.47 -20.40 28.64
CA LYS A 519 -18.49 -21.30 29.19
C LYS A 519 -19.87 -20.75 28.88
#